data_AF-A0A7W0RG96-F1
#
_entry.id   AF-A0A7W0RG96-F1
#
_cell.length_a   1.000
_cell.length_b   1.000
_cell.length_c   1.000
_cell.angle_alpha   90.00
_cell.angle_beta   90.00
_cell.angle_gamma   90.00
#
_symmetry.space_group_name_H-M   'P 1'
#
loop_
_entity.id
_entity.type
_entity.pdbx_description
1 polymer ?
#
loop_
_entity_poly.entity_id
_entity_poly.type
_entity_poly.pdbx_seq_one_letter_code
_entity_poly.pdbx_strand_id
1 'polypeptide(L)'
;MCIDTAFDEGNPRAGFDTIVGQGAGVLNGVSGATASFRFTDAGEPGREDRATITISDPGGNIVFQISDARNTVGGNQAHRN
;
A
#
# COMPACT_ATOMS: atom_id res chain seq x y z
N MET A 1 7.25 3.28 -6.48
CA MET A 1 8.00 4.53 -6.23
C MET A 1 7.94 4.79 -4.72
N CYS A 2 9.09 5.02 -4.10
CA CYS A 2 9.18 5.46 -2.71
C CYS A 2 9.05 6.98 -2.69
N ILE A 3 8.21 7.53 -1.80
CA ILE A 3 8.04 8.96 -1.61
C ILE A 3 8.27 9.24 -0.12
N ASP A 4 9.22 10.14 0.15
CA ASP A 4 9.47 10.74 1.47
C ASP A 4 8.38 11.79 1.73
N THR A 5 7.60 11.59 2.78
CA THR A 5 6.44 12.41 3.15
C THR A 5 6.59 12.91 4.59
N ALA A 6 5.62 13.64 5.14
CA ALA A 6 5.70 14.11 6.53
C ALA A 6 5.56 13.00 7.60
N PHE A 7 5.51 11.73 7.20
CA PHE A 7 5.52 10.58 8.11
C PHE A 7 6.97 10.17 8.38
N ASP A 8 7.25 9.57 9.54
CA ASP A 8 8.59 9.08 9.90
C ASP A 8 8.45 7.59 10.16
N GLU A 9 9.23 6.78 9.44
CA GLU A 9 9.17 5.32 9.51
C GLU A 9 9.64 4.77 10.87
N GLY A 10 10.22 5.63 11.72
CA GLY A 10 10.62 5.31 13.07
C GLY A 10 11.71 4.23 13.11
N ASN A 11 11.55 3.27 14.04
CA ASN A 11 12.47 2.16 14.19
C ASN A 11 11.75 0.82 13.91
N PRO A 12 12.34 -0.08 13.08
CA PRO A 12 13.60 0.09 12.35
C PRO A 12 13.45 1.00 11.12
N ARG A 13 14.45 1.85 10.84
CA ARG A 13 14.48 2.69 9.64
C ARG A 13 14.36 1.85 8.36
N ALA A 14 13.21 1.96 7.70
CA ALA A 14 12.85 1.33 6.45
C ALA A 14 13.39 2.08 5.20
N GLY A 15 13.67 3.38 5.34
CA GLY A 15 14.04 4.25 4.22
C GLY A 15 12.88 4.66 3.33
N PHE A 16 11.65 4.54 3.82
CA PHE A 16 10.42 5.02 3.18
C PHE A 16 9.34 5.28 4.23
N ASP A 17 8.56 6.35 4.05
CA ASP A 17 7.34 6.57 4.83
C ASP A 17 6.09 6.34 3.98
N THR A 18 6.22 6.45 2.65
CA THR A 18 5.15 6.09 1.71
C THR A 18 5.68 5.24 0.56
N ILE A 19 5.03 4.10 0.32
CA ILE A 19 5.20 3.32 -0.90
C ILE A 19 3.95 3.46 -1.76
N VAL A 20 4.14 3.88 -3.01
CA VAL A 20 3.11 3.85 -4.05
C VAL A 20 3.52 2.87 -5.13
N GLY A 21 2.60 2.02 -5.55
CA GLY A 21 2.81 1.09 -6.64
C GLY A 21 1.59 0.92 -7.52
N GLN A 22 1.85 0.54 -8.77
CA GLN A 22 0.84 0.14 -9.73
C GLN A 22 1.39 -1.04 -10.54
N GLY A 23 0.50 -1.97 -10.89
CA GLY A 23 0.84 -3.10 -11.75
C GLY A 23 -0.37 -3.55 -12.57
N ALA A 24 -0.08 -4.18 -13.70
CA ALA A 24 -1.06 -4.93 -14.48
C ALA A 24 -0.94 -6.43 -14.16
N GLY A 25 -2.03 -7.17 -14.29
CA GLY A 25 -2.07 -8.59 -13.98
C GLY A 25 -3.25 -9.32 -14.62
N VAL A 26 -3.49 -10.52 -14.09
CA VAL A 26 -4.55 -11.43 -14.54
C VAL A 26 -5.58 -11.53 -13.42
N LEU A 27 -6.86 -11.30 -13.75
CA LEU A 27 -8.00 -11.46 -12.85
C LEU A 27 -8.93 -12.53 -13.43
N ASN A 28 -9.16 -13.60 -12.66
CA ASN A 28 -10.01 -14.72 -13.08
C ASN A 28 -9.66 -15.29 -14.47
N GLY A 29 -8.36 -15.36 -14.79
CA GLY A 29 -7.86 -15.87 -16.08
C GLY A 29 -7.87 -14.84 -17.23
N VAL A 30 -8.38 -13.63 -17.01
CA VAL A 30 -8.39 -12.55 -18.02
C VAL A 30 -7.27 -11.55 -17.74
N SER A 31 -6.43 -11.31 -18.74
CA SER A 31 -5.34 -10.32 -18.68
C SER A 31 -5.87 -8.90 -18.78
N GLY A 32 -5.14 -7.95 -18.20
CA GLY A 32 -5.41 -6.51 -18.29
C GLY A 32 -6.04 -5.91 -17.03
N ALA A 33 -6.21 -6.70 -15.96
CA ALA A 33 -6.57 -6.15 -14.67
C ALA A 33 -5.45 -5.24 -14.15
N THR A 34 -5.81 -4.24 -13.35
CA THR A 34 -4.84 -3.32 -12.76
C THR A 34 -4.98 -3.30 -11.26
N ALA A 35 -3.86 -3.18 -10.55
CA ALA A 35 -3.82 -2.96 -9.12
C ALA A 35 -2.99 -1.71 -8.84
N SER A 36 -3.49 -0.83 -7.99
CA SER A 36 -2.74 0.29 -7.44
C SER A 36 -2.80 0.26 -5.92
N PHE A 37 -1.69 0.61 -5.28
CA PHE A 37 -1.64 0.69 -3.83
C PHE A 37 -0.85 1.90 -3.35
N ARG A 38 -1.22 2.36 -2.17
CA ARG A 38 -0.47 3.32 -1.36
C ARG A 38 -0.45 2.81 0.07
N PHE A 39 0.74 2.59 0.61
CA PHE A 39 0.96 2.29 2.01
C PHE A 39 1.74 3.43 2.65
N THR A 40 1.30 3.87 3.83
CA THR A 40 2.04 4.81 4.67
C THR A 40 2.46 4.12 5.95
N ASP A 41 3.70 4.35 6.37
CA ASP A 41 4.28 3.92 7.63
C ASP A 41 4.61 5.17 8.44
N ALA A 42 4.01 5.27 9.63
CA ALA A 42 4.18 6.39 10.55
C ALA A 42 5.03 6.01 11.77
N GLY A 43 5.75 4.88 11.72
CA GLY A 43 6.63 4.39 12.76
C GLY A 43 5.89 3.89 14.00
N GLU A 44 6.59 3.19 14.90
CA GLU A 44 6.01 2.69 16.14
C GLU A 44 5.45 3.83 17.03
N PRO A 45 4.23 3.70 17.58
CA PRO A 45 3.45 2.46 17.78
C PRO A 45 2.54 2.03 16.62
N GLY A 46 2.80 2.47 15.37
CA GLY A 46 2.13 1.98 14.16
C GLY A 46 0.66 2.37 14.07
N ARG A 47 0.27 3.46 14.74
CA ARG A 47 -1.14 3.83 14.91
C ARG A 47 -1.72 4.61 13.73
N GLU A 48 -0.87 5.20 12.90
CA GLU A 48 -1.29 6.01 11.74
C GLU A 48 -0.87 5.39 10.41
N ASP A 49 -0.51 4.11 10.40
CA ASP A 49 -0.23 3.37 9.18
C ASP A 49 -1.52 3.20 8.39
N ARG A 50 -1.46 3.52 7.10
CA ARG A 50 -2.64 3.51 6.23
C ARG A 50 -2.39 2.71 4.98
N ALA A 51 -3.48 2.13 4.49
CA ALA A 51 -3.51 1.37 3.26
C ALA A 51 -4.63 1.88 2.35
N THR A 52 -4.27 2.18 1.12
CA THR A 52 -5.21 2.29 0.00
C THR A 52 -4.84 1.24 -1.02
N ILE A 53 -5.81 0.43 -1.43
CA ILE A 53 -5.65 -0.59 -2.45
C ILE A 53 -6.85 -0.51 -3.38
N THR A 54 -6.61 -0.47 -4.68
CA THR A 54 -7.67 -0.50 -5.68
C THR A 54 -7.30 -1.53 -6.73
N ILE A 55 -8.22 -2.44 -7.04
CA ILE A 55 -8.08 -3.41 -8.12
C ILE A 55 -9.23 -3.18 -9.09
N SER A 56 -8.89 -3.04 -10.36
CA SER A 56 -9.86 -2.92 -11.45
C SER A 56 -9.74 -4.09 -12.42
N ASP A 57 -10.87 -4.53 -12.95
CA ASP A 57 -10.92 -5.49 -14.05
C ASP A 57 -10.38 -4.85 -15.36
N PRO A 58 -10.21 -5.62 -16.44
CA PRO A 58 -9.75 -5.09 -17.73
C PRO A 58 -10.69 -4.05 -18.38
N GLY A 59 -11.96 -4.01 -17.96
CA GLY A 59 -12.93 -3.00 -18.39
C GLY A 59 -12.84 -1.69 -17.59
N GLY A 60 -11.97 -1.64 -16.56
CA GLY A 60 -11.82 -0.49 -15.67
C GLY A 60 -12.83 -0.48 -14.51
N ASN A 61 -13.62 -1.54 -14.31
CA ASN A 61 -14.53 -1.61 -13.18
C ASN A 61 -13.74 -1.96 -11.91
N ILE A 62 -13.98 -1.22 -10.83
CA ILE A 62 -13.37 -1.52 -9.53
C ILE A 62 -14.02 -2.79 -8.97
N VAL A 63 -13.20 -3.83 -8.80
CA VAL A 63 -13.63 -5.12 -8.25
C VAL A 63 -13.24 -5.28 -6.78
N PHE A 64 -12.32 -4.46 -6.31
CA PHE A 64 -11.91 -4.42 -4.91
C PHE A 64 -11.35 -3.04 -4.56
N GLN A 65 -11.74 -2.54 -3.39
CA GLN A 65 -11.26 -1.26 -2.88
C GLN A 65 -11.13 -1.26 -1.37
N ILE A 66 -9.95 -0.85 -0.90
CA ILE A 66 -9.69 -0.35 0.44
C ILE A 66 -9.29 1.12 0.29
N SER A 67 -9.95 2.01 1.02
CA SER A 67 -9.71 3.45 0.94
C SER A 67 -9.26 3.99 2.29
N ASP A 68 -8.03 4.50 2.32
CA ASP A 68 -7.42 5.17 3.48
C ASP A 68 -7.58 4.42 4.82
N ALA A 69 -7.60 3.10 4.76
CA ALA A 69 -7.88 2.28 5.93
C ALA A 69 -6.68 2.29 6.87
N ARG A 70 -6.94 2.58 8.13
CA ARG A 70 -5.94 2.49 9.19
C ARG A 70 -5.64 1.02 9.50
N ASN A 71 -4.36 0.71 9.67
CA ASN A 71 -3.94 -0.60 10.18
C ASN A 71 -4.27 -0.70 11.67
N THR A 72 -5.03 -1.72 12.07
CA THR A 72 -5.53 -1.86 13.45
C THR A 72 -4.64 -2.72 14.34
N VAL A 73 -3.70 -3.49 13.77
CA VAL A 73 -2.80 -4.38 14.51
C VAL A 73 -1.44 -4.44 13.81
N GLY A 74 -0.34 -4.26 14.54
CA GLY A 74 1.02 -4.57 14.08
C GLY A 74 1.65 -3.61 13.06
N GLY A 75 0.87 -2.74 12.42
CA GLY A 75 1.38 -1.70 11.52
C GLY A 75 1.95 -2.21 10.20
N ASN A 76 2.43 -1.29 9.38
CA ASN A 76 3.28 -1.58 8.22
C ASN A 76 4.71 -1.69 8.74
N GLN A 77 5.43 -2.78 8.43
CA GLN A 77 6.78 -3.01 8.96
C GLN A 77 7.71 -3.41 7.83
N ALA A 78 8.86 -2.75 7.74
CA ALA A 78 9.93 -3.14 6.84
C ALA A 78 10.86 -4.16 7.49
N HIS A 79 11.16 -5.24 6.77
CA HIS A 79 12.11 -6.24 7.22
C HIS A 79 13.44 -6.08 6.47
N ARG A 80 14.57 -6.24 7.17
CA ARG A 80 15.89 -6.31 6.55
C ARG A 80 16.11 -7.71 5.99
N ASN A 81 16.68 -7.80 4.79
CA ASN A 81 17.14 -9.05 4.20
C ASN A 81 18.57 -9.39 4.63
#